data_AF-A0A517LNB2-F1
#
_entry.id   AF-A0A517LNB2-F1
#
_cell.length_a   1.000
_cell.length_b   1.000
_cell.length_c   1.000
_cell.angle_alpha   90.00
_cell.angle_beta   90.00
_cell.angle_gamma   90.00
#
_symmetry.space_group_name_H-M   'P 1'
#
loop_
_entity.id
_entity.type
_entity.pdbx_description
1 polymer ?
#
loop_
_entity_poly.entity_id
_entity_poly.type
_entity_poly.pdbx_seq_one_letter_code
_entity_poly.pdbx_strand_id
1 'polypeptide(L)'
;MAATMPTDLMEASIEQLGYGLRQHQFTSVGLVKAYLLKIAEVNGELNAVLETNPDALSIAASLDEERADGKVRGPLHGIPILIKDFIATKDKLNTTGTFIRDHHCGRLLFPFTADLLPAGSYALLGAKVSHDATIVTKLRKAGAIILGKTNLSQWAHLRSFNTTNGWSARGGQTHGPYFPDQDPWGSSSGSAVSVALGLSAAALGTETDGSITYPASYNNIVGIKPTVGLTSRHMIISFSEHEDTVGPLARTVKDAAYLLQVISGVDRRDNYTSAIPDGVVPDFVSACKPSALASVRLGIPRNAISILSDNASRPMLEAFEWSVDVLRAAGATIIEDANFTAAVEYMNSTATSTVVFADWKMNLPLYLAALAFNPQNIGTLEDLRNFITTSPLEDSLKRDVSLMDLAIQSPPHNNKDPQFWEAYQKALYFGEEGGLAGAIERHQLDAVILPANFAPHWAASIGAPIITVPMGAYPAGTPMAKDAWGLVEVASNIPSACPHPHREIGKRFSEKQLVGMAYAFEQRTKFRDKLKPYVTPKASIEVTKRGNEVEVQVEESD
;
A
#
# COMPACT_ATOMS: atom_id res chain seq x y z
N MET A 1 33.84 -24.98 -8.63
CA MET A 1 33.19 -23.77 -9.19
C MET A 1 31.98 -23.48 -8.32
N ALA A 2 31.99 -22.39 -7.56
CA ALA A 2 30.80 -21.96 -6.82
C ALA A 2 29.90 -21.26 -7.84
N ALA A 3 28.77 -21.87 -8.17
CA ALA A 3 27.77 -21.23 -9.01
C ALA A 3 27.26 -19.98 -8.30
N THR A 4 27.52 -18.82 -8.89
CA THR A 4 26.77 -17.60 -8.66
C THR A 4 25.31 -17.92 -8.90
N MET A 5 24.43 -17.66 -7.92
CA MET A 5 23.01 -17.53 -8.22
C MET A 5 22.76 -16.03 -8.41
N PRO A 6 22.56 -15.55 -9.65
CA PRO A 6 21.97 -14.24 -9.84
C PRO A 6 20.63 -14.27 -9.10
N THR A 7 20.52 -13.51 -8.02
CA THR A 7 19.21 -13.31 -7.41
C THR A 7 18.58 -12.17 -8.17
N ASP A 8 17.73 -12.51 -9.13
CA ASP A 8 16.90 -11.51 -9.79
C ASP A 8 16.02 -10.82 -8.73
N LEU A 9 16.42 -9.61 -8.35
CA LEU A 9 15.74 -8.83 -7.33
C LEU A 9 14.32 -8.45 -7.74
N MET A 10 13.95 -8.55 -9.03
CA MET A 10 12.57 -8.39 -9.49
C MET A 10 11.65 -9.42 -8.87
N GLU A 11 12.10 -10.66 -8.67
CA GLU A 11 11.24 -11.76 -8.23
C GLU A 11 11.70 -12.43 -6.92
N ALA A 12 12.82 -11.99 -6.34
CA ALA A 12 13.32 -12.52 -5.08
C ALA A 12 12.33 -12.31 -3.92
N SER A 13 11.94 -13.40 -3.26
CA SER A 13 11.15 -13.38 -2.02
C SER A 13 11.99 -12.99 -0.80
N ILE A 14 11.33 -12.57 0.28
CA ILE A 14 11.99 -12.24 1.56
C ILE A 14 12.75 -13.46 2.10
N GLU A 15 12.22 -14.68 1.91
CA GLU A 15 12.90 -15.90 2.33
C GLU A 15 14.19 -16.17 1.56
N GLN A 16 14.17 -15.95 0.24
CA GLN A 16 15.35 -16.09 -0.62
C GLN A 16 16.40 -15.02 -0.28
N LEU A 17 15.99 -13.77 -0.11
CA LEU A 17 16.88 -12.68 0.29
C LEU A 17 17.51 -12.96 1.66
N GLY A 18 16.69 -13.35 2.64
CA GLY A 18 17.16 -13.71 3.97
C GLY A 18 18.09 -14.94 3.96
N TYR A 19 17.83 -15.92 3.08
CA TYR A 19 18.74 -17.05 2.87
C TYR A 19 20.09 -16.60 2.30
N GLY A 20 20.10 -15.75 1.27
CA GLY A 20 21.33 -15.22 0.69
C GLY A 20 22.19 -14.46 1.69
N LEU A 21 21.57 -13.61 2.54
CA LEU A 21 22.26 -12.92 3.63
C LEU A 21 22.86 -13.89 4.66
N ARG A 22 22.12 -14.94 5.05
CA ARG A 22 22.62 -15.97 6.00
C ARG A 22 23.76 -16.81 5.43
N GLN A 23 23.74 -17.06 4.12
CA GLN A 23 24.79 -17.82 3.44
C GLN A 23 25.99 -16.95 3.03
N HIS A 24 26.01 -15.67 3.42
CA HIS A 24 27.02 -14.69 3.01
C HIS A 24 27.20 -14.64 1.48
N GLN A 25 26.10 -14.83 0.74
CA GLN A 25 26.09 -14.62 -0.71
C GLN A 25 26.18 -13.12 -0.98
N PHE A 26 25.48 -12.30 -0.24
CA PHE A 26 25.59 -10.84 -0.29
C PHE A 26 25.38 -10.27 1.11
N THR A 27 25.65 -8.97 1.25
CA THR A 27 25.43 -8.21 2.49
C THR A 27 24.19 -7.33 2.36
N SER A 28 23.65 -6.85 3.48
CA SER A 28 22.57 -5.87 3.48
C SER A 28 23.00 -4.57 2.82
N VAL A 29 24.25 -4.13 2.98
CA VAL A 29 24.81 -3.00 2.23
C VAL A 29 24.75 -3.25 0.72
N GLY A 30 25.15 -4.46 0.27
CA GLY A 30 25.05 -4.86 -1.12
C GLY A 30 23.62 -4.82 -1.66
N LEU A 31 22.68 -5.33 -0.87
CA LEU A 31 21.26 -5.34 -1.20
C LEU A 31 20.67 -3.91 -1.29
N VAL A 32 21.04 -3.02 -0.38
CA VAL A 32 20.64 -1.60 -0.45
C VAL A 32 21.20 -0.93 -1.70
N LYS A 33 22.50 -1.11 -2.00
CA LYS A 33 23.11 -0.53 -3.21
C LYS A 33 22.41 -0.99 -4.48
N ALA A 34 22.11 -2.29 -4.59
CA ALA A 34 21.43 -2.84 -5.76
C ALA A 34 20.02 -2.26 -5.92
N TYR A 35 19.22 -2.17 -4.85
CA TYR A 35 17.90 -1.55 -4.95
C TYR A 35 17.97 -0.05 -5.28
N LEU A 36 18.94 0.70 -4.73
CA LEU A 36 19.13 2.12 -5.08
C LEU A 36 19.47 2.32 -6.56
N LEU A 37 20.26 1.41 -7.16
CA LEU A 37 20.56 1.45 -8.59
C LEU A 37 19.33 1.12 -9.43
N LYS A 38 18.56 0.06 -9.09
CA LYS A 38 17.28 -0.23 -9.76
C LYS A 38 16.32 0.97 -9.69
N ILE A 39 16.27 1.68 -8.56
CA ILE A 39 15.47 2.91 -8.43
C ILE A 39 15.99 3.97 -9.41
N ALA A 40 17.31 4.22 -9.46
CA ALA A 40 17.89 5.22 -10.35
C ALA A 40 17.60 4.96 -11.84
N GLU A 41 17.55 3.69 -12.26
CA GLU A 41 17.30 3.30 -13.65
C GLU A 41 15.89 3.66 -14.16
N VAL A 42 14.86 3.50 -13.32
CA VAL A 42 13.45 3.56 -13.80
C VAL A 42 12.64 4.69 -13.16
N ASN A 43 13.10 5.28 -12.05
CA ASN A 43 12.31 6.26 -11.32
C ASN A 43 12.16 7.58 -12.07
N GLY A 44 13.08 7.92 -12.98
CA GLY A 44 12.95 9.10 -13.85
C GLY A 44 11.80 9.02 -14.85
N GLU A 45 11.37 7.80 -15.20
CA GLU A 45 10.20 7.57 -16.07
C GLU A 45 8.92 7.37 -15.24
N LEU A 46 9.01 6.62 -14.13
CA LEU A 46 7.83 6.11 -13.43
C LEU A 46 7.48 6.85 -12.14
N ASN A 47 8.37 7.70 -11.60
CA ASN A 47 8.19 8.49 -10.37
C ASN A 47 7.55 7.71 -9.20
N ALA A 48 7.97 6.46 -8.98
CA ALA A 48 7.41 5.58 -7.94
C ALA A 48 8.00 5.87 -6.54
N VAL A 49 9.30 6.16 -6.48
CA VAL A 49 10.04 6.52 -5.27
C VAL A 49 10.14 8.03 -5.20
N LEU A 50 9.53 8.60 -4.16
CA LEU A 50 9.55 10.02 -3.91
C LEU A 50 10.91 10.49 -3.37
N GLU A 51 11.52 9.66 -2.53
CA GLU A 51 12.82 9.96 -1.92
C GLU A 51 13.51 8.69 -1.40
N THR A 52 14.81 8.57 -1.58
CA THR A 52 15.63 7.51 -0.98
C THR A 52 16.19 7.92 0.38
N ASN A 53 16.31 6.99 1.32
CA ASN A 53 16.78 7.26 2.67
C ASN A 53 18.32 7.41 2.71
N PRO A 54 18.87 8.58 3.04
CA PRO A 54 20.31 8.78 3.10
C PRO A 54 20.98 7.98 4.23
N ASP A 55 20.23 7.57 5.27
CA ASP A 55 20.75 6.72 6.34
C ASP A 55 20.69 5.21 6.00
N ALA A 56 20.12 4.81 4.86
CA ALA A 56 19.90 3.39 4.54
C ALA A 56 21.19 2.56 4.50
N LEU A 57 22.28 3.10 3.95
CA LEU A 57 23.57 2.39 3.84
C LEU A 57 24.24 2.19 5.20
N SER A 58 24.19 3.20 6.08
CA SER A 58 24.77 3.08 7.42
C SER A 58 23.97 2.13 8.31
N ILE A 59 22.63 2.17 8.21
CA ILE A 59 21.74 1.21 8.87
C ILE A 59 22.03 -0.21 8.37
N ALA A 60 22.21 -0.40 7.05
CA ALA A 60 22.53 -1.69 6.48
C ALA A 60 23.86 -2.24 7.00
N ALA A 61 24.90 -1.41 7.07
CA ALA A 61 26.21 -1.79 7.60
C ALA A 61 26.12 -2.26 9.06
N SER A 62 25.37 -1.53 9.90
CA SER A 62 25.15 -1.92 11.30
C SER A 62 24.41 -3.26 11.41
N LEU A 63 23.45 -3.55 10.52
CA LEU A 63 22.73 -4.83 10.52
C LEU A 63 23.62 -5.98 10.00
N ASP A 64 24.56 -5.71 9.10
CA ASP A 64 25.58 -6.68 8.68
C ASP A 64 26.54 -7.02 9.83
N GLU A 65 26.98 -6.02 10.61
CA GLU A 65 27.78 -6.22 11.82
C GLU A 65 27.02 -7.06 12.86
N GLU A 66 25.75 -6.74 13.12
CA GLU A 66 24.92 -7.55 14.01
C GLU A 66 24.81 -9.00 13.55
N ARG A 67 24.68 -9.23 12.23
CA ARG A 67 24.65 -10.58 11.68
C ARG A 67 25.98 -11.30 11.90
N ALA A 68 27.12 -10.63 11.69
CA ALA A 68 28.45 -11.19 11.91
C ALA A 68 28.66 -11.57 13.40
N ASP A 69 28.07 -10.80 14.32
CA ASP A 69 28.02 -11.08 15.75
C ASP A 69 27.03 -12.19 16.16
N GLY A 70 26.33 -12.81 15.20
CA GLY A 70 25.30 -13.81 15.46
C GLY A 70 23.97 -13.24 15.98
N LYS A 71 23.79 -11.92 15.96
CA LYS A 71 22.56 -11.23 16.38
C LYS A 71 21.64 -11.02 15.18
N VAL A 72 20.74 -11.97 14.95
CA VAL A 72 19.71 -11.87 13.89
C VAL A 72 18.34 -11.60 14.51
N ARG A 73 17.71 -10.49 14.12
CA ARG A 73 16.44 -9.98 14.68
C ARG A 73 15.18 -10.70 14.17
N GLY A 74 15.30 -11.49 13.10
CA GLY A 74 14.20 -12.24 12.51
C GLY A 74 14.26 -12.31 10.98
N PRO A 75 13.16 -12.70 10.31
CA PRO A 75 13.10 -12.84 8.85
C PRO A 75 13.40 -11.56 8.07
N LEU A 76 13.12 -10.38 8.64
CA LEU A 76 13.37 -9.09 8.00
C LEU A 76 14.74 -8.49 8.31
N HIS A 77 15.60 -9.17 9.07
CA HIS A 77 16.91 -8.64 9.43
C HIS A 77 17.72 -8.35 8.17
N GLY A 78 18.04 -7.07 7.94
CA GLY A 78 18.84 -6.64 6.81
C GLY A 78 18.08 -6.53 5.48
N ILE A 79 16.75 -6.58 5.49
CA ILE A 79 15.90 -6.55 4.29
C ILE A 79 15.41 -5.11 4.01
N PRO A 80 15.70 -4.51 2.84
CA PRO A 80 15.22 -3.19 2.45
C PRO A 80 13.74 -3.19 2.02
N ILE A 81 12.97 -2.26 2.59
CA ILE A 81 11.56 -2.03 2.26
C ILE A 81 11.30 -0.55 2.02
N LEU A 82 10.30 -0.23 1.20
CA LEU A 82 9.82 1.14 1.01
C LEU A 82 8.56 1.38 1.84
N ILE A 83 8.31 2.63 2.23
CA ILE A 83 7.10 3.01 2.96
C ILE A 83 6.43 4.21 2.28
N LYS A 84 5.10 4.24 2.24
CA LYS A 84 4.35 5.39 1.75
C LYS A 84 4.70 6.66 2.52
N ASP A 85 4.67 7.80 1.83
CA ASP A 85 5.13 9.09 2.37
C ASP A 85 4.38 9.55 3.63
N PHE A 86 3.16 9.07 3.87
CA PHE A 86 2.37 9.39 5.06
C PHE A 86 2.92 8.84 6.38
N ILE A 87 3.86 7.90 6.33
CA ILE A 87 4.31 7.15 7.50
C ILE A 87 5.50 7.86 8.14
N ALA A 88 5.42 8.34 9.39
CA ALA A 88 6.53 9.05 10.02
C ALA A 88 7.79 8.18 10.30
N THR A 89 9.00 8.71 10.10
CA THR A 89 10.30 8.10 10.49
C THR A 89 11.35 9.16 10.86
N LYS A 90 12.14 8.98 11.90
CA LYS A 90 13.19 9.94 12.29
C LYS A 90 14.45 9.89 11.42
N ASP A 91 14.47 9.09 10.35
CA ASP A 91 15.56 9.12 9.38
C ASP A 91 15.75 10.54 8.83
N LYS A 92 16.93 10.84 8.28
CA LYS A 92 17.23 12.09 7.56
C LYS A 92 16.56 12.15 6.18
N LEU A 93 15.39 11.55 6.07
CA LEU A 93 14.50 11.75 4.97
C LEU A 93 13.91 13.14 5.08
N ASN A 94 13.89 13.83 3.96
CA ASN A 94 13.23 15.10 3.79
C ASN A 94 11.71 15.01 3.91
N THR A 95 11.16 13.85 4.24
CA THR A 95 9.75 13.58 4.47
C THR A 95 9.45 13.40 5.95
N THR A 96 10.47 13.34 6.82
CA THR A 96 10.32 13.07 8.26
C THR A 96 11.56 13.44 9.16
N GLY A 97 12.60 14.15 8.69
CA GLY A 97 13.92 14.26 9.34
C GLY A 97 14.46 15.65 9.71
N THR A 98 15.39 15.69 10.68
CA THR A 98 16.08 16.91 11.17
C THR A 98 17.07 17.50 10.17
N PHE A 99 16.87 18.78 9.81
CA PHE A 99 17.83 19.64 9.10
C PHE A 99 19.25 19.52 9.69
N ILE A 100 20.22 19.06 8.89
CA ILE A 100 21.65 19.26 9.17
C ILE A 100 22.05 20.57 8.50
N ARG A 101 22.27 21.63 9.28
CA ARG A 101 23.09 22.76 8.82
C ARG A 101 24.53 22.29 8.91
N ASP A 102 25.12 21.82 7.80
CA ASP A 102 26.57 21.82 7.70
C ASP A 102 27.02 23.01 6.88
N HIS A 103 27.60 24.00 7.57
CA HIS A 103 28.12 25.23 7.00
C HIS A 103 29.58 25.06 6.57
N HIS A 104 30.01 23.93 6.02
CA HIS A 104 31.40 23.76 5.56
C HIS A 104 31.54 22.77 4.39
N CYS A 105 31.09 23.14 3.19
CA CYS A 105 31.79 22.70 1.97
C CYS A 105 31.56 23.68 0.82
N GLY A 106 32.66 24.19 0.26
CA GLY A 106 32.66 25.26 -0.73
C GLY A 106 32.26 24.80 -2.14
N ARG A 107 31.50 25.68 -2.81
CA ARG A 107 31.56 25.99 -4.24
C ARG A 107 31.46 24.82 -5.22
N LEU A 108 30.23 24.38 -5.49
CA LEU A 108 29.81 23.82 -6.79
C LEU A 108 28.41 24.35 -7.13
N LEU A 109 28.27 24.88 -8.36
CA LEU A 109 27.07 25.47 -8.92
C LEU A 109 26.02 24.39 -9.23
N PHE A 110 25.07 24.17 -8.32
CA PHE A 110 23.77 23.57 -8.61
C PHE A 110 22.70 24.36 -7.83
N PRO A 111 21.69 24.97 -8.47
CA PRO A 111 20.67 25.72 -7.77
C PRO A 111 19.56 24.75 -7.34
N PHE A 112 19.74 24.08 -6.20
CA PHE A 112 18.64 23.41 -5.51
C PHE A 112 18.68 23.81 -4.04
N THR A 113 17.84 24.79 -3.68
CA THR A 113 17.51 25.07 -2.28
C THR A 113 16.72 23.89 -1.73
N ALA A 114 17.22 23.33 -0.63
CA ALA A 114 16.69 22.17 0.05
C ALA A 114 15.67 22.62 1.11
N ASP A 115 14.38 22.40 0.84
CA ASP A 115 13.25 22.68 1.73
C ASP A 115 12.27 21.50 1.55
N LEU A 116 12.00 20.60 2.53
CA LEU A 116 11.19 19.39 2.24
C LEU A 116 10.44 18.70 3.42
N LEU A 117 9.18 18.20 3.24
CA LEU A 117 8.29 17.28 4.07
C LEU A 117 6.74 17.25 3.70
N PRO A 118 5.89 16.24 4.12
CA PRO A 118 5.31 15.11 3.36
C PRO A 118 3.86 15.26 2.81
N ALA A 119 3.27 14.15 2.34
CA ALA A 119 1.97 13.95 1.66
C ALA A 119 2.01 14.12 0.13
N GLY A 120 3.22 14.11 -0.46
CA GLY A 120 3.40 14.57 -1.83
C GLY A 120 3.08 16.06 -2.01
N SER A 121 3.01 16.81 -0.92
CA SER A 121 2.63 18.24 -0.86
C SER A 121 3.81 19.06 -0.34
N TYR A 122 3.90 20.30 -0.80
CA TYR A 122 4.80 21.32 -0.27
C TYR A 122 4.24 22.00 1.00
N ALA A 123 3.03 21.66 1.43
CA ALA A 123 2.40 22.24 2.62
C ALA A 123 3.10 21.84 3.92
N LEU A 124 3.69 20.65 3.96
CA LEU A 124 4.38 20.18 5.15
C LEU A 124 5.89 20.29 5.00
N LEU A 125 6.34 21.01 3.98
CA LEU A 125 7.72 21.10 3.56
C LEU A 125 8.63 21.69 4.64
N GLY A 126 9.49 20.87 5.23
CA GLY A 126 10.41 21.16 6.35
C GLY A 126 9.94 20.70 7.73
N ALA A 127 8.75 20.07 7.86
CA ALA A 127 8.21 19.60 9.14
C ALA A 127 9.12 18.60 9.86
N LYS A 128 8.97 18.41 11.17
CA LYS A 128 9.76 17.39 11.89
C LYS A 128 8.86 16.57 12.76
N VAL A 129 8.99 15.25 12.68
CA VAL A 129 8.26 14.34 13.54
C VAL A 129 8.99 14.20 14.88
N SER A 130 8.22 14.07 15.96
CA SER A 130 8.77 13.90 17.31
C SER A 130 9.36 12.50 17.52
N HIS A 131 8.75 11.48 16.90
CA HIS A 131 9.20 10.08 16.89
C HIS A 131 8.75 9.32 15.63
N ASP A 132 9.35 8.15 15.40
CA ASP A 132 8.90 7.17 14.40
C ASP A 132 7.42 6.85 14.59
N ALA A 133 6.73 6.56 13.48
CA ALA A 133 5.47 5.83 13.54
C ALA A 133 5.68 4.48 14.24
N THR A 134 4.65 4.01 14.94
CA THR A 134 4.75 2.74 15.67
C THR A 134 5.12 1.60 14.73
N ILE A 135 4.58 1.59 13.51
CA ILE A 135 4.89 0.55 12.53
C ILE A 135 6.35 0.62 12.05
N VAL A 136 6.95 1.82 11.92
CA VAL A 136 8.40 1.97 11.62
C VAL A 136 9.23 1.46 12.80
N THR A 137 8.83 1.78 14.04
CA THR A 137 9.51 1.26 15.23
C THR A 137 9.51 -0.28 15.25
N LYS A 138 8.39 -0.92 14.89
CA LYS A 138 8.29 -2.38 14.80
C LYS A 138 9.18 -2.95 13.68
N LEU A 139 9.19 -2.32 12.50
CA LEU A 139 10.05 -2.69 11.38
C LEU A 139 11.53 -2.66 11.74
N ARG A 140 12.00 -1.58 12.40
CA ARG A 140 13.39 -1.48 12.88
C ARG A 140 13.73 -2.55 13.92
N LYS A 141 12.81 -2.85 14.83
CA LYS A 141 12.99 -3.94 15.81
C LYS A 141 13.13 -5.30 15.14
N ALA A 142 12.44 -5.54 14.02
CA ALA A 142 12.60 -6.73 13.20
C ALA A 142 13.86 -6.72 12.29
N GLY A 143 14.61 -5.61 12.29
CA GLY A 143 15.82 -5.42 11.49
C GLY A 143 15.58 -5.04 10.04
N ALA A 144 14.38 -4.59 9.66
CA ALA A 144 14.12 -4.08 8.32
C ALA A 144 14.82 -2.72 8.11
N ILE A 145 15.26 -2.47 6.87
CA ILE A 145 15.88 -1.21 6.45
C ILE A 145 14.81 -0.39 5.71
N ILE A 146 14.53 0.82 6.19
CA ILE A 146 13.68 1.76 5.46
C ILE A 146 14.50 2.35 4.31
N LEU A 147 14.25 1.89 3.09
CA LEU A 147 14.99 2.29 1.90
C LEU A 147 14.65 3.71 1.43
N GLY A 148 13.45 4.20 1.77
CA GLY A 148 12.95 5.49 1.30
C GLY A 148 11.43 5.61 1.38
N LYS A 149 10.91 6.65 0.73
CA LYS A 149 9.49 6.96 0.58
C LYS A 149 9.00 6.71 -0.82
N THR A 150 7.79 6.17 -0.93
CA THR A 150 7.11 6.10 -2.22
C THR A 150 6.17 7.28 -2.45
N ASN A 151 6.03 7.67 -3.71
CA ASN A 151 5.05 8.66 -4.14
C ASN A 151 3.61 8.10 -3.98
N LEU A 152 2.63 8.99 -4.08
CA LEU A 152 1.22 8.71 -3.81
C LEU A 152 0.30 9.69 -4.56
N SER A 153 -1.00 9.36 -4.64
CA SER A 153 -2.01 10.39 -4.90
C SER A 153 -2.02 11.38 -3.73
N GLN A 154 -1.75 12.66 -4.01
CA GLN A 154 -1.62 13.70 -2.98
C GLN A 154 -2.83 13.71 -2.03
N TRP A 155 -2.57 13.81 -0.72
CA TRP A 155 -3.60 13.79 0.32
C TRP A 155 -4.59 12.62 0.19
N ALA A 156 -4.08 11.44 -0.18
CA ALA A 156 -4.85 10.21 -0.32
C ALA A 156 -5.97 10.31 -1.36
N HIS A 157 -5.80 11.18 -2.37
CA HIS A 157 -6.80 11.50 -3.38
C HIS A 157 -7.99 12.33 -2.85
N LEU A 158 -7.92 12.86 -1.61
CA LEU A 158 -8.96 13.72 -1.02
C LEU A 158 -8.78 15.22 -1.31
N ARG A 159 -7.86 15.58 -2.22
CA ARG A 159 -7.68 16.98 -2.64
C ARG A 159 -8.78 17.47 -3.57
N SER A 160 -9.08 16.73 -4.63
CA SER A 160 -9.92 17.22 -5.73
C SER A 160 -10.48 16.08 -6.58
N PHE A 161 -11.65 16.29 -7.18
CA PHE A 161 -12.17 15.44 -8.25
C PHE A 161 -11.41 15.60 -9.57
N ASN A 162 -10.79 16.77 -9.78
CA ASN A 162 -9.99 17.08 -10.96
C ASN A 162 -8.50 16.87 -10.67
N THR A 163 -8.15 15.61 -10.44
CA THR A 163 -6.77 15.16 -10.27
C THR A 163 -6.63 13.73 -10.79
N THR A 164 -5.45 13.14 -10.64
CA THR A 164 -5.13 11.79 -11.12
C THR A 164 -4.60 10.94 -9.98
N ASN A 165 -4.78 9.64 -10.11
CA ASN A 165 -4.10 8.66 -9.27
C ASN A 165 -2.58 8.79 -9.41
N GLY A 166 -1.84 8.65 -8.32
CA GLY A 166 -0.38 8.66 -8.32
C GLY A 166 0.28 10.01 -8.59
N TRP A 167 -0.50 11.09 -8.78
CA TRP A 167 0.06 12.42 -8.86
C TRP A 167 0.21 13.07 -7.49
N SER A 168 1.36 13.71 -7.29
CA SER A 168 1.53 14.70 -6.23
C SER A 168 2.38 15.87 -6.69
N ALA A 169 2.15 17.06 -6.11
CA ALA A 169 2.88 18.26 -6.49
C ALA A 169 4.40 18.10 -6.31
N ARG A 170 4.82 17.35 -5.27
CA ARG A 170 6.24 17.10 -5.01
C ARG A 170 6.81 15.95 -5.84
N GLY A 171 6.06 14.86 -5.98
CA GLY A 171 6.54 13.62 -6.60
C GLY A 171 6.28 13.52 -8.11
N GLY A 172 5.50 14.43 -8.68
CA GLY A 172 5.02 14.31 -10.04
C GLY A 172 4.03 13.15 -10.19
N GLN A 173 3.85 12.70 -11.43
CA GLN A 173 2.94 11.62 -11.81
C GLN A 173 3.66 10.28 -11.74
N THR A 174 3.23 9.39 -10.83
CA THR A 174 3.60 7.98 -10.89
C THR A 174 2.93 7.29 -12.08
N HIS A 175 3.62 6.40 -12.79
CA HIS A 175 3.05 5.60 -13.87
C HIS A 175 3.11 4.10 -13.56
N GLY A 176 2.07 3.36 -13.93
CA GLY A 176 2.03 1.91 -13.82
C GLY A 176 3.01 1.25 -14.82
N PRO A 177 3.64 0.10 -14.50
CA PRO A 177 4.75 -0.41 -15.30
C PRO A 177 4.33 -1.39 -16.40
N TYR A 178 3.04 -1.62 -16.66
CA TYR A 178 2.57 -2.66 -17.60
C TYR A 178 2.05 -2.12 -18.94
N PHE A 179 1.86 -0.81 -19.05
CA PHE A 179 1.61 -0.11 -20.30
C PHE A 179 2.10 1.35 -20.22
N PRO A 180 2.61 1.94 -21.31
CA PRO A 180 3.03 3.35 -21.31
C PRO A 180 1.90 4.29 -20.88
N ASP A 181 2.22 5.28 -20.06
CA ASP A 181 1.27 6.21 -19.44
C ASP A 181 0.17 5.54 -18.57
N GLN A 182 0.33 4.28 -18.16
CA GLN A 182 -0.67 3.58 -17.36
C GLN A 182 -1.00 4.33 -16.06
N ASP A 183 -2.29 4.41 -15.74
CA ASP A 183 -2.74 4.81 -14.40
C ASP A 183 -2.26 3.76 -13.36
N PRO A 184 -1.40 4.14 -12.39
CA PRO A 184 -0.90 3.22 -11.37
C PRO A 184 -1.95 2.88 -10.30
N TRP A 185 -3.13 3.49 -10.36
CA TRP A 185 -4.12 3.60 -9.30
C TRP A 185 -3.54 4.18 -8.02
N GLY A 186 -4.35 4.31 -6.97
CA GLY A 186 -3.90 5.01 -5.78
C GLY A 186 -4.80 4.79 -4.58
N SER A 187 -4.45 5.38 -3.44
CA SER A 187 -3.37 6.37 -3.29
C SER A 187 -1.97 5.81 -3.01
N SER A 188 -1.80 4.52 -2.71
CA SER A 188 -0.46 3.92 -2.49
C SER A 188 0.27 3.54 -3.79
N SER A 189 0.21 4.45 -4.78
CA SER A 189 0.66 4.25 -6.16
C SER A 189 2.13 3.85 -6.25
N GLY A 190 3.02 4.67 -5.67
CA GLY A 190 4.44 4.40 -5.70
C GLY A 190 4.83 3.14 -4.94
N SER A 191 4.11 2.81 -3.85
CA SER A 191 4.33 1.55 -3.12
C SER A 191 4.08 0.35 -4.03
N ALA A 192 2.97 0.36 -4.79
CA ALA A 192 2.65 -0.73 -5.68
C ALA A 192 3.61 -0.84 -6.86
N VAL A 193 3.88 0.26 -7.56
CA VAL A 193 4.83 0.28 -8.70
C VAL A 193 6.23 -0.16 -8.26
N SER A 194 6.69 0.29 -7.09
CA SER A 194 8.01 -0.09 -6.57
C SER A 194 8.15 -1.58 -6.28
N VAL A 195 7.09 -2.23 -5.80
CA VAL A 195 7.09 -3.67 -5.53
C VAL A 195 6.98 -4.47 -6.83
N ALA A 196 6.16 -4.01 -7.77
CA ALA A 196 5.95 -4.65 -9.07
C ALA A 196 7.26 -4.76 -9.88
N LEU A 197 8.14 -3.76 -9.75
CA LEU A 197 9.45 -3.68 -10.41
C LEU A 197 10.64 -4.13 -9.53
N GLY A 198 10.38 -4.71 -8.36
CA GLY A 198 11.46 -5.13 -7.44
C GLY A 198 12.43 -4.01 -7.09
N LEU A 199 11.94 -2.79 -6.88
CA LEU A 199 12.72 -1.65 -6.36
C LEU A 199 12.93 -1.73 -4.85
N SER A 200 12.24 -2.67 -4.19
CA SER A 200 12.44 -3.07 -2.80
C SER A 200 11.91 -4.49 -2.59
N ALA A 201 12.24 -5.11 -1.45
CA ALA A 201 11.74 -6.45 -1.15
C ALA A 201 10.21 -6.46 -0.98
N ALA A 202 9.66 -5.43 -0.34
CA ALA A 202 8.23 -5.18 -0.16
C ALA A 202 8.01 -3.71 0.23
N ALA A 203 6.76 -3.27 0.28
CA ALA A 203 6.42 -1.92 0.70
C ALA A 203 5.25 -1.87 1.69
N LEU A 204 5.08 -0.74 2.38
CA LEU A 204 3.87 -0.41 3.14
C LEU A 204 3.08 0.70 2.46
N GLY A 205 1.77 0.48 2.35
CA GLY A 205 0.79 1.47 1.94
C GLY A 205 -0.21 1.80 3.05
N THR A 206 -1.13 2.71 2.76
CA THR A 206 -2.25 3.04 3.65
C THR A 206 -3.55 3.00 2.87
N GLU A 207 -4.62 2.54 3.51
CA GLU A 207 -5.94 2.46 2.90
C GLU A 207 -7.01 3.03 3.84
N THR A 208 -7.78 3.97 3.29
CA THR A 208 -9.09 4.42 3.79
C THR A 208 -10.15 3.59 3.06
N ASP A 209 -10.27 3.80 1.75
CA ASP A 209 -11.07 3.00 0.82
C ASP A 209 -10.22 2.70 -0.43
N GLY A 210 -9.84 1.44 -0.64
CA GLY A 210 -9.16 0.93 -1.83
C GLY A 210 -7.68 1.32 -2.02
N SER A 211 -7.15 2.25 -1.23
CA SER A 211 -5.82 2.85 -1.45
C SER A 211 -4.58 1.95 -1.29
N ILE A 212 -4.68 0.71 -0.81
CA ILE A 212 -3.65 -0.35 -0.89
C ILE A 212 -4.00 -1.31 -2.02
N THR A 213 -5.28 -1.66 -2.09
CA THR A 213 -5.76 -2.83 -2.80
C THR A 213 -6.09 -2.54 -4.28
N TYR A 214 -6.55 -1.33 -4.64
CA TYR A 214 -6.60 -0.88 -6.03
C TYR A 214 -5.20 -0.82 -6.65
N PRO A 215 -4.23 -0.06 -6.12
CA PRO A 215 -2.91 -0.02 -6.74
C PRO A 215 -2.21 -1.39 -6.73
N ALA A 216 -2.44 -2.25 -5.74
CA ALA A 216 -1.92 -3.63 -5.81
C ALA A 216 -2.47 -4.41 -7.01
N SER A 217 -3.78 -4.33 -7.25
CA SER A 217 -4.46 -5.04 -8.34
C SER A 217 -3.98 -4.57 -9.72
N TYR A 218 -3.87 -3.25 -9.91
CA TYR A 218 -3.45 -2.67 -11.19
C TYR A 218 -1.95 -2.72 -11.45
N ASN A 219 -1.16 -3.16 -10.47
CA ASN A 219 0.29 -3.36 -10.62
C ASN A 219 0.69 -4.83 -10.40
N ASN A 220 -0.27 -5.78 -10.53
CA ASN A 220 0.02 -7.22 -10.55
C ASN A 220 0.84 -7.70 -9.33
N ILE A 221 0.46 -7.22 -8.14
CA ILE A 221 1.08 -7.60 -6.86
C ILE A 221 0.02 -7.91 -5.80
N VAL A 222 0.45 -8.43 -4.66
CA VAL A 222 -0.40 -8.67 -3.49
C VAL A 222 -0.50 -7.40 -2.65
N GLY A 223 -1.70 -7.11 -2.16
CA GLY A 223 -1.97 -6.06 -1.20
C GLY A 223 -2.85 -6.59 -0.07
N ILE A 224 -2.48 -6.33 1.19
CA ILE A 224 -3.33 -6.67 2.34
C ILE A 224 -3.78 -5.38 3.00
N LYS A 225 -5.08 -5.10 2.99
CA LYS A 225 -5.70 -4.13 3.89
C LYS A 225 -6.12 -4.88 5.17
N PRO A 226 -5.45 -4.70 6.31
CA PRO A 226 -5.88 -5.38 7.53
C PRO A 226 -7.14 -4.77 8.13
N THR A 227 -7.64 -5.41 9.19
CA THR A 227 -8.69 -4.88 10.04
C THR A 227 -8.23 -3.53 10.62
N VAL A 228 -9.11 -2.54 10.64
CA VAL A 228 -8.84 -1.28 11.34
C VAL A 228 -8.65 -1.60 12.83
N GLY A 229 -7.45 -1.32 13.34
CA GLY A 229 -7.02 -1.71 14.68
C GLY A 229 -6.06 -2.90 14.74
N LEU A 230 -5.84 -3.68 13.66
CA LEU A 230 -4.78 -4.71 13.71
C LEU A 230 -3.38 -4.08 13.72
N THR A 231 -3.20 -2.97 12.98
CA THR A 231 -1.95 -2.22 12.87
C THR A 231 -2.13 -0.80 13.38
N SER A 232 -1.16 -0.30 14.15
CA SER A 232 -1.20 1.07 14.67
C SER A 232 -1.06 2.13 13.56
N ARG A 233 -1.79 3.22 13.71
CA ARG A 233 -1.78 4.41 12.84
C ARG A 233 -1.14 5.61 13.52
N HIS A 234 -0.50 5.40 14.67
CA HIS A 234 0.19 6.46 15.38
C HIS A 234 1.34 7.06 14.55
N MET A 235 1.34 8.39 14.42
CA MET A 235 2.18 9.19 13.50
C MET A 235 2.07 8.79 12.03
N ILE A 236 0.83 8.64 11.58
CA ILE A 236 0.49 8.48 10.18
C ILE A 236 -0.51 9.58 9.86
N ILE A 237 -0.36 10.24 8.71
CA ILE A 237 -1.38 11.19 8.26
C ILE A 237 -2.69 10.42 8.07
N SER A 238 -3.67 10.71 8.91
CA SER A 238 -4.96 10.02 8.95
C SER A 238 -6.08 10.91 8.41
N PHE A 239 -6.96 10.29 7.64
CA PHE A 239 -8.13 10.86 7.00
C PHE A 239 -9.42 10.34 7.66
N SER A 240 -9.49 9.07 8.02
CA SER A 240 -10.62 8.48 8.74
C SER A 240 -10.14 7.54 9.83
N GLU A 241 -10.41 7.84 11.09
CA GLU A 241 -10.02 6.91 12.17
C GLU A 241 -10.90 5.66 12.18
N HIS A 242 -12.03 5.68 11.48
CA HIS A 242 -12.92 4.53 11.36
C HIS A 242 -12.53 3.59 10.20
N GLU A 243 -11.77 4.07 9.21
CA GLU A 243 -11.46 3.31 7.98
C GLU A 243 -9.96 3.13 7.73
N ASP A 244 -9.11 4.06 8.19
CA ASP A 244 -7.69 4.05 7.89
C ASP A 244 -6.97 2.86 8.52
N THR A 245 -6.07 2.26 7.73
CA THR A 245 -5.16 1.24 8.19
C THR A 245 -3.86 1.22 7.38
N VAL A 246 -2.83 0.55 7.92
CA VAL A 246 -1.54 0.35 7.26
C VAL A 246 -1.39 -1.10 6.89
N GLY A 247 -1.04 -1.36 5.64
CA GLY A 247 -0.95 -2.72 5.14
C GLY A 247 0.22 -2.95 4.19
N PRO A 248 0.66 -4.21 4.07
CA PRO A 248 1.74 -4.58 3.19
C PRO A 248 1.31 -4.65 1.72
N LEU A 249 2.24 -4.27 0.85
CA LEU A 249 2.25 -4.59 -0.57
C LEU A 249 3.50 -5.43 -0.85
N ALA A 250 3.33 -6.58 -1.48
CA ALA A 250 4.42 -7.50 -1.79
C ALA A 250 4.15 -8.28 -3.07
N ARG A 251 5.18 -8.90 -3.65
CA ARG A 251 5.02 -9.74 -4.85
C ARG A 251 4.30 -11.04 -4.57
N THR A 252 4.41 -11.54 -3.34
CA THR A 252 3.78 -12.79 -2.91
C THR A 252 2.96 -12.61 -1.63
N VAL A 253 1.95 -13.46 -1.44
CA VAL A 253 1.11 -13.50 -0.22
C VAL A 253 1.97 -13.78 1.01
N LYS A 254 2.97 -14.65 0.87
CA LYS A 254 3.85 -15.01 1.99
C LYS A 254 4.75 -13.85 2.41
N ASP A 255 5.28 -13.08 1.45
CA ASP A 255 6.06 -11.87 1.76
C ASP A 255 5.18 -10.79 2.42
N ALA A 256 3.95 -10.61 1.95
CA ALA A 256 2.98 -9.73 2.58
C ALA A 256 2.65 -10.19 4.02
N ALA A 257 2.51 -11.49 4.25
CA ALA A 257 2.28 -12.07 5.58
C ALA A 257 3.46 -11.83 6.54
N TYR A 258 4.71 -11.92 6.05
CA TYR A 258 5.89 -11.56 6.86
C TYR A 258 5.87 -10.10 7.32
N LEU A 259 5.52 -9.17 6.44
CA LEU A 259 5.39 -7.76 6.81
C LEU A 259 4.23 -7.55 7.78
N LEU A 260 3.06 -8.13 7.49
CA LEU A 260 1.88 -8.03 8.36
C LEU A 260 2.20 -8.54 9.77
N GLN A 261 2.92 -9.65 9.89
CA GLN A 261 3.35 -10.23 11.16
C GLN A 261 4.16 -9.23 12.01
N VAL A 262 5.02 -8.44 11.36
CA VAL A 262 5.89 -7.48 12.04
C VAL A 262 5.14 -6.22 12.46
N ILE A 263 4.24 -5.70 11.63
CA ILE A 263 3.56 -4.41 11.90
C ILE A 263 2.33 -4.54 12.81
N SER A 264 1.74 -5.73 12.90
CA SER A 264 0.53 -6.00 13.70
C SER A 264 0.77 -5.95 15.22
N GLY A 265 -0.28 -5.64 15.98
CA GLY A 265 -0.28 -5.71 17.44
C GLY A 265 -0.56 -4.39 18.16
N VAL A 266 -0.92 -4.52 19.44
CA VAL A 266 -1.41 -3.44 20.32
C VAL A 266 -0.41 -2.28 20.43
N ASP A 267 -0.93 -1.06 20.40
CA ASP A 267 -0.25 0.19 20.65
C ASP A 267 -1.13 1.11 21.50
N ARG A 268 -0.64 1.51 22.68
CA ARG A 268 -1.40 2.40 23.59
C ARG A 268 -1.62 3.81 23.03
N ARG A 269 -0.92 4.17 21.95
CA ARG A 269 -1.05 5.47 21.27
C ARG A 269 -2.10 5.44 20.16
N ASP A 270 -2.67 4.28 19.87
CA ASP A 270 -3.78 4.08 18.94
C ASP A 270 -4.82 3.16 19.57
N ASN A 271 -5.91 3.76 20.09
CA ASN A 271 -6.94 3.04 20.84
C ASN A 271 -7.64 1.94 20.04
N TYR A 272 -7.71 2.04 18.70
CA TYR A 272 -8.30 1.01 17.86
C TYR A 272 -7.57 -0.32 17.99
N THR A 273 -6.28 -0.29 18.32
CA THR A 273 -5.51 -1.52 18.50
C THR A 273 -5.84 -2.30 19.77
N SER A 274 -6.62 -1.71 20.68
CA SER A 274 -7.17 -2.44 21.83
C SER A 274 -8.27 -3.43 21.44
N ALA A 275 -8.83 -3.32 20.23
CA ALA A 275 -9.85 -4.25 19.72
C ALA A 275 -9.27 -5.60 19.26
N ILE A 276 -7.94 -5.75 19.19
CA ILE A 276 -7.30 -7.04 18.86
C ILE A 276 -7.72 -8.08 19.91
N PRO A 277 -8.34 -9.20 19.52
CA PRO A 277 -8.79 -10.22 20.46
C PRO A 277 -7.66 -10.71 21.36
N ASP A 278 -7.87 -10.60 22.68
CA ASP A 278 -6.91 -10.93 23.73
C ASP A 278 -5.55 -10.21 23.64
N GLY A 279 -5.43 -9.20 22.77
CA GLY A 279 -4.16 -8.57 22.41
C GLY A 279 -3.18 -9.48 21.67
N VAL A 280 -3.64 -10.65 21.17
CA VAL A 280 -2.77 -11.66 20.55
C VAL A 280 -2.81 -11.54 19.02
N VAL A 281 -1.64 -11.34 18.43
CA VAL A 281 -1.48 -11.37 16.96
C VAL A 281 -1.32 -12.83 16.51
N PRO A 282 -2.18 -13.35 15.63
CA PRO A 282 -2.03 -14.69 15.09
C PRO A 282 -0.76 -14.81 14.21
N ASP A 283 -0.24 -16.03 14.09
CA ASP A 283 0.84 -16.32 13.13
C ASP A 283 0.30 -16.39 11.70
N PHE A 284 0.46 -15.30 10.94
CA PHE A 284 -0.01 -15.19 9.55
C PHE A 284 0.80 -16.05 8.59
N VAL A 285 2.12 -16.12 8.79
CA VAL A 285 3.03 -16.87 7.91
C VAL A 285 2.72 -18.36 7.97
N SER A 286 2.35 -18.87 9.15
CA SER A 286 1.92 -20.27 9.33
C SER A 286 0.65 -20.63 8.54
N ALA A 287 -0.15 -19.65 8.14
CA ALA A 287 -1.36 -19.89 7.36
C ALA A 287 -1.09 -20.16 5.88
N CYS A 288 0.09 -19.80 5.37
CA CYS A 288 0.49 -20.01 3.98
C CYS A 288 0.70 -21.51 3.68
N LYS A 289 -0.42 -22.23 3.48
CA LYS A 289 -0.49 -23.66 3.17
C LYS A 289 -1.27 -23.88 1.87
N PRO A 290 -0.78 -24.68 0.91
CA PRO A 290 -1.51 -24.93 -0.35
C PRO A 290 -2.89 -25.61 -0.18
N SER A 291 -3.14 -26.20 0.98
CA SER A 291 -4.40 -26.87 1.34
C SER A 291 -5.45 -25.95 1.98
N ALA A 292 -5.17 -24.66 2.17
CA ALA A 292 -6.02 -23.75 2.95
C ALA A 292 -7.36 -23.38 2.28
N LEU A 293 -7.62 -23.84 1.04
CA LEU A 293 -8.91 -23.72 0.36
C LEU A 293 -9.81 -24.96 0.53
N ALA A 294 -9.31 -26.03 1.15
CA ALA A 294 -10.12 -27.23 1.33
C ALA A 294 -11.29 -26.93 2.29
N SER A 295 -12.52 -27.18 1.83
CA SER A 295 -13.75 -27.07 2.63
C SER A 295 -14.11 -25.66 3.11
N VAL A 296 -13.51 -24.61 2.53
CA VAL A 296 -13.92 -23.23 2.83
C VAL A 296 -15.23 -22.89 2.12
N ARG A 297 -16.04 -22.02 2.72
CA ARG A 297 -17.31 -21.51 2.18
C ARG A 297 -17.15 -20.05 1.78
N LEU A 298 -17.28 -19.77 0.48
CA LEU A 298 -17.06 -18.45 -0.09
C LEU A 298 -18.36 -17.93 -0.72
N GLY A 299 -18.77 -16.73 -0.34
CA GLY A 299 -19.98 -16.11 -0.89
C GLY A 299 -19.68 -15.09 -1.98
N ILE A 300 -20.57 -14.99 -2.97
CA ILE A 300 -20.52 -13.99 -4.03
C ILE A 300 -21.78 -13.11 -3.94
N PRO A 301 -21.67 -11.82 -3.60
CA PRO A 301 -22.78 -10.88 -3.61
C PRO A 301 -23.05 -10.41 -5.05
N ARG A 302 -23.75 -11.24 -5.83
CA ARG A 302 -24.04 -11.00 -7.25
C ARG A 302 -24.78 -9.68 -7.49
N ASN A 303 -25.62 -9.23 -6.54
CA ASN A 303 -26.29 -7.95 -6.65
C ASN A 303 -25.31 -6.76 -6.58
N ALA A 304 -24.32 -6.79 -5.69
CA ALA A 304 -23.29 -5.76 -5.59
C ALA A 304 -22.45 -5.69 -6.88
N ILE A 305 -22.08 -6.86 -7.42
CA ILE A 305 -21.39 -6.95 -8.71
C ILE A 305 -22.23 -6.32 -9.82
N SER A 306 -23.52 -6.68 -9.90
CA SER A 306 -24.41 -6.17 -10.95
C SER A 306 -24.60 -4.65 -10.89
N ILE A 307 -24.58 -4.05 -9.70
CA ILE A 307 -24.76 -2.60 -9.52
C ILE A 307 -23.52 -1.83 -9.98
N LEU A 308 -22.33 -2.37 -9.75
CA LEU A 308 -21.06 -1.70 -10.03
C LEU A 308 -20.47 -2.01 -11.42
N SER A 309 -21.04 -2.99 -12.12
CA SER A 309 -20.51 -3.43 -13.42
C SER A 309 -20.99 -2.56 -14.57
N ASP A 310 -20.08 -2.30 -15.49
CA ASP A 310 -20.34 -1.66 -16.77
C ASP A 310 -19.66 -2.41 -17.93
N ASN A 311 -19.65 -1.83 -19.14
CA ASN A 311 -18.99 -2.46 -20.29
C ASN A 311 -17.46 -2.54 -20.14
N ALA A 312 -16.83 -1.56 -19.49
CA ALA A 312 -15.38 -1.55 -19.26
C ALA A 312 -14.97 -2.68 -18.28
N SER A 313 -15.92 -3.09 -17.44
CA SER A 313 -15.83 -4.20 -16.50
C SER A 313 -16.02 -5.58 -17.14
N ARG A 314 -16.23 -5.74 -18.45
CA ARG A 314 -16.49 -7.09 -19.00
C ARG A 314 -15.27 -8.03 -18.94
N PRO A 315 -14.08 -7.66 -19.45
CA PRO A 315 -12.89 -8.50 -19.31
C PRO A 315 -12.65 -8.87 -17.87
N MET A 316 -13.09 -7.95 -17.01
CA MET A 316 -13.09 -8.07 -15.59
C MET A 316 -13.91 -9.26 -15.09
N LEU A 317 -15.21 -9.24 -15.31
CA LEU A 317 -16.09 -10.28 -14.82
C LEU A 317 -15.72 -11.68 -15.37
N GLU A 318 -15.20 -11.76 -16.60
CA GLU A 318 -14.82 -13.03 -17.22
C GLU A 318 -13.75 -13.79 -16.43
N ALA A 319 -12.71 -13.11 -15.98
CA ALA A 319 -11.68 -13.80 -15.21
C ALA A 319 -11.96 -13.84 -13.71
N PHE A 320 -12.89 -13.01 -13.23
CA PHE A 320 -13.58 -13.30 -11.97
C PHE A 320 -14.16 -14.72 -12.02
N GLU A 321 -15.00 -15.04 -13.00
CA GLU A 321 -15.57 -16.40 -13.12
C GLU A 321 -14.50 -17.49 -13.24
N TRP A 322 -13.45 -17.26 -14.04
CA TRP A 322 -12.34 -18.22 -14.15
C TRP A 322 -11.72 -18.57 -12.79
N SER A 323 -11.51 -17.58 -11.93
CA SER A 323 -10.88 -17.87 -10.64
C SER A 323 -11.88 -18.46 -9.63
N VAL A 324 -13.18 -18.18 -9.77
CA VAL A 324 -14.22 -18.92 -9.03
C VAL A 324 -14.14 -20.41 -9.39
N ASP A 325 -13.90 -20.75 -10.66
CA ASP A 325 -13.68 -22.14 -11.07
C ASP A 325 -12.41 -22.75 -10.47
N VAL A 326 -11.32 -21.97 -10.36
CA VAL A 326 -10.10 -22.40 -9.65
C VAL A 326 -10.38 -22.70 -8.17
N LEU A 327 -11.16 -21.86 -7.48
CA LEU A 327 -11.56 -22.11 -6.09
C LEU A 327 -12.41 -23.36 -5.93
N ARG A 328 -13.42 -23.54 -6.80
CA ARG A 328 -14.26 -24.74 -6.82
C ARG A 328 -13.41 -25.98 -6.98
N ALA A 329 -12.49 -25.96 -7.95
CA ALA A 329 -11.56 -27.06 -8.20
C ALA A 329 -10.59 -27.30 -7.02
N ALA A 330 -10.29 -26.27 -6.22
CA ALA A 330 -9.49 -26.37 -5.00
C ALA A 330 -10.26 -26.92 -3.79
N GLY A 331 -11.57 -27.17 -3.92
CA GLY A 331 -12.42 -27.74 -2.87
C GLY A 331 -13.20 -26.70 -2.05
N ALA A 332 -13.27 -25.45 -2.50
CA ALA A 332 -14.11 -24.44 -1.89
C ALA A 332 -15.59 -24.63 -2.30
N THR A 333 -16.49 -24.42 -1.35
CA THR A 333 -17.94 -24.31 -1.60
C THR A 333 -18.28 -22.87 -1.95
N ILE A 334 -18.83 -22.64 -3.15
CA ILE A 334 -19.23 -21.31 -3.61
C ILE A 334 -20.73 -21.10 -3.40
N ILE A 335 -21.09 -20.02 -2.72
CA ILE A 335 -22.47 -19.58 -2.47
C ILE A 335 -22.75 -18.37 -3.36
N GLU A 336 -23.52 -18.59 -4.42
CA GLU A 336 -23.77 -17.62 -5.49
C GLU A 336 -24.77 -16.51 -5.12
N ASP A 337 -25.50 -16.66 -4.03
CA ASP A 337 -26.60 -15.79 -3.63
C ASP A 337 -26.33 -15.02 -2.33
N ALA A 338 -25.05 -14.83 -1.99
CA ALA A 338 -24.59 -14.13 -0.78
C ALA A 338 -24.74 -12.59 -0.88
N ASN A 339 -25.91 -12.13 -1.31
CA ASN A 339 -26.20 -10.74 -1.65
C ASN A 339 -26.14 -9.79 -0.43
N PHE A 340 -25.74 -8.55 -0.72
CA PHE A 340 -25.76 -7.45 0.24
C PHE A 340 -27.14 -6.78 0.20
N THR A 341 -27.92 -6.94 1.26
CA THR A 341 -29.32 -6.49 1.33
C THR A 341 -29.47 -4.97 1.19
N ALA A 342 -28.45 -4.20 1.58
CA ALA A 342 -28.42 -2.74 1.51
C ALA A 342 -27.59 -2.19 0.33
N ALA A 343 -27.18 -3.02 -0.65
CA ALA A 343 -26.28 -2.59 -1.73
C ALA A 343 -26.78 -1.36 -2.51
N VAL A 344 -28.06 -1.33 -2.87
CA VAL A 344 -28.66 -0.21 -3.62
C VAL A 344 -28.74 1.05 -2.75
N GLU A 345 -29.06 0.88 -1.47
CA GLU A 345 -29.15 2.00 -0.54
C GLU A 345 -27.77 2.62 -0.27
N TYR A 346 -26.75 1.78 -0.12
CA TYR A 346 -25.35 2.18 0.02
C TYR A 346 -24.90 3.07 -1.14
N MET A 347 -25.15 2.66 -2.39
CA MET A 347 -24.72 3.41 -3.57
C MET A 347 -25.38 4.78 -3.72
N ASN A 348 -26.54 4.98 -3.09
CA ASN A 348 -27.26 6.25 -3.09
C ASN A 348 -27.03 7.08 -1.82
N SER A 349 -26.14 6.62 -0.93
CA SER A 349 -25.88 7.27 0.35
C SER A 349 -24.57 8.05 0.35
N THR A 350 -24.52 9.12 1.14
CA THR A 350 -23.30 9.89 1.44
C THR A 350 -22.76 9.58 2.84
N ALA A 351 -23.29 8.56 3.52
CA ALA A 351 -22.96 8.29 4.92
C ALA A 351 -21.46 8.05 5.14
N THR A 352 -20.83 7.23 4.30
CA THR A 352 -19.39 6.91 4.40
C THR A 352 -18.51 8.13 4.16
N SER A 353 -18.76 8.89 3.08
CA SER A 353 -18.02 10.13 2.81
C SER A 353 -18.22 11.17 3.91
N THR A 354 -19.40 11.23 4.51
CA THR A 354 -19.68 12.09 5.67
C THR A 354 -18.81 11.71 6.88
N VAL A 355 -18.64 10.41 7.15
CA VAL A 355 -17.75 9.91 8.21
C VAL A 355 -16.30 10.31 7.93
N VAL A 356 -15.80 10.04 6.72
CA VAL A 356 -14.42 10.39 6.33
C VAL A 356 -14.16 11.89 6.44
N PHE A 357 -15.08 12.75 5.96
CA PHE A 357 -14.90 14.20 6.04
C PHE A 357 -14.91 14.70 7.50
N ALA A 358 -15.81 14.16 8.33
CA ALA A 358 -15.90 14.51 9.74
C ALA A 358 -14.65 14.12 10.53
N ASP A 359 -14.12 12.92 10.27
CA ASP A 359 -12.87 12.43 10.86
C ASP A 359 -11.68 13.25 10.39
N TRP A 360 -11.58 13.58 9.10
CA TRP A 360 -10.42 14.27 8.54
C TRP A 360 -10.21 15.64 9.21
N LYS A 361 -11.31 16.36 9.47
CA LYS A 361 -11.33 17.63 10.20
C LYS A 361 -10.79 17.53 11.63
N MET A 362 -10.78 16.35 12.23
CA MET A 362 -10.20 16.09 13.57
C MET A 362 -8.80 15.49 13.49
N ASN A 363 -8.59 14.51 12.64
CA ASN A 363 -7.39 13.69 12.60
C ASN A 363 -6.18 14.47 12.07
N LEU A 364 -6.38 15.31 11.04
CA LEU A 364 -5.30 16.11 10.50
C LEU A 364 -4.73 17.10 11.53
N PRO A 365 -5.54 17.94 12.22
CA PRO A 365 -5.05 18.80 13.30
C PRO A 365 -4.29 18.04 14.40
N LEU A 366 -4.77 16.85 14.80
CA LEU A 366 -4.10 16.03 15.81
C LEU A 366 -2.70 15.57 15.36
N TYR A 367 -2.57 15.14 14.11
CA TYR A 367 -1.27 14.80 13.53
C TYR A 367 -0.33 16.02 13.50
N LEU A 368 -0.83 17.16 13.00
CA LEU A 368 -0.05 18.39 12.87
C LEU A 368 0.44 18.93 14.22
N ALA A 369 -0.40 18.84 15.26
CA ALA A 369 -0.04 19.22 16.62
C ALA A 369 1.02 18.29 17.25
N ALA A 370 1.15 17.05 16.78
CA ALA A 370 2.14 16.09 17.26
C ALA A 370 3.53 16.25 16.61
N LEU A 371 3.65 17.11 15.59
CA LEU A 371 4.92 17.45 14.96
C LEU A 371 5.82 18.21 15.95
N ALA A 372 7.10 17.86 15.97
CA ALA A 372 8.11 18.60 16.73
C ALA A 372 8.43 19.97 16.10
N PHE A 373 8.19 20.12 14.80
CA PHE A 373 8.35 21.38 14.09
C PHE A 373 7.39 21.42 12.90
N ASN A 374 6.67 22.54 12.75
CA ASN A 374 5.70 22.77 11.68
C ASN A 374 6.06 24.09 10.97
N PRO A 375 6.80 24.05 9.85
CA PRO A 375 7.41 25.22 9.23
C PRO A 375 6.39 26.18 8.61
N GLN A 376 5.29 25.65 8.09
CA GLN A 376 4.24 26.44 7.44
C GLN A 376 3.15 26.88 8.42
N ASN A 377 3.27 26.50 9.70
CA ASN A 377 2.30 26.80 10.76
C ASN A 377 0.84 26.42 10.41
N ILE A 378 0.68 25.30 9.71
CA ILE A 378 -0.64 24.77 9.33
C ILE A 378 -1.21 24.02 10.53
N GLY A 379 -2.34 24.47 11.08
CA GLY A 379 -3.00 23.83 12.22
C GLY A 379 -4.29 23.10 11.88
N THR A 380 -4.92 23.45 10.76
CA THR A 380 -6.26 23.01 10.38
C THR A 380 -6.35 22.54 8.93
N LEU A 381 -7.48 21.92 8.57
CA LEU A 381 -7.76 21.55 7.19
C LEU A 381 -7.93 22.82 6.31
N GLU A 382 -8.49 23.89 6.87
CA GLU A 382 -8.63 25.19 6.26
C GLU A 382 -7.26 25.84 5.98
N ASP A 383 -6.33 25.80 6.94
CA ASP A 383 -4.96 26.30 6.74
C ASP A 383 -4.26 25.54 5.61
N LEU A 384 -4.43 24.21 5.57
CA LEU A 384 -3.85 23.36 4.53
C LEU A 384 -4.44 23.71 3.16
N ARG A 385 -5.77 23.79 3.07
CA ARG A 385 -6.49 24.19 1.86
C ARG A 385 -6.01 25.57 1.38
N ASN A 386 -5.88 26.52 2.30
CA ASN A 386 -5.38 27.86 1.99
C ASN A 386 -3.96 27.80 1.43
N PHE A 387 -3.04 27.10 2.08
CA PHE A 387 -1.67 26.91 1.58
C PHE A 387 -1.68 26.37 0.15
N ILE A 388 -2.42 25.29 -0.11
CA ILE A 388 -2.51 24.64 -1.42
C ILE A 388 -2.98 25.64 -2.49
N THR A 389 -3.98 26.45 -2.18
CA THR A 389 -4.49 27.42 -3.15
C THR A 389 -3.58 28.62 -3.37
N THR A 390 -2.80 29.05 -2.38
CA THR A 390 -1.91 30.21 -2.49
C THR A 390 -0.51 29.88 -2.97
N SER A 391 -0.06 28.63 -2.82
CA SER A 391 1.28 28.22 -3.18
C SER A 391 1.36 27.86 -4.67
N PRO A 392 2.21 28.51 -5.47
CA PRO A 392 2.40 28.13 -6.88
C PRO A 392 3.03 26.74 -7.04
N LEU A 393 3.67 26.22 -5.99
CA LEU A 393 4.28 24.89 -5.98
C LEU A 393 3.24 23.76 -5.97
N GLU A 394 1.99 24.07 -5.66
CA GLU A 394 0.92 23.07 -5.49
C GLU A 394 0.07 22.86 -6.75
N ASP A 395 0.34 23.58 -7.85
CA ASP A 395 -0.38 23.48 -9.14
C ASP A 395 -1.92 23.63 -9.01
N SER A 396 -2.37 24.48 -8.08
CA SER A 396 -3.79 24.68 -7.76
C SER A 396 -4.62 25.26 -8.90
N LEU A 397 -3.98 25.89 -9.90
CA LEU A 397 -4.63 26.41 -11.10
C LEU A 397 -5.11 25.30 -12.04
N LYS A 398 -4.41 24.16 -12.08
CA LYS A 398 -4.77 23.02 -12.93
C LYS A 398 -5.51 21.93 -12.15
N ARG A 399 -5.16 21.76 -10.87
CA ARG A 399 -5.73 20.75 -9.97
C ARG A 399 -6.30 21.46 -8.75
N ASP A 400 -7.61 21.63 -8.72
CA ASP A 400 -8.27 22.43 -7.69
C ASP A 400 -8.24 21.77 -6.29
N VAL A 401 -9.08 22.26 -5.37
CA VAL A 401 -9.23 21.75 -3.99
C VAL A 401 -10.69 21.39 -3.67
N SER A 402 -11.48 21.03 -4.69
CA SER A 402 -12.94 20.85 -4.60
C SER A 402 -13.38 19.83 -3.55
N LEU A 403 -12.64 18.73 -3.35
CA LEU A 403 -12.95 17.74 -2.31
C LEU A 403 -12.64 18.27 -0.90
N MET A 404 -11.59 19.08 -0.76
CA MET A 404 -11.28 19.74 0.52
C MET A 404 -12.35 20.77 0.87
N ASP A 405 -12.78 21.57 -0.12
CA ASP A 405 -13.87 22.53 0.03
C ASP A 405 -15.17 21.82 0.44
N LEU A 406 -15.48 20.69 -0.20
CA LEU A 406 -16.62 19.86 0.17
C LEU A 406 -16.50 19.33 1.61
N ALA A 407 -15.34 18.81 2.01
CA ALA A 407 -15.12 18.28 3.36
C ALA A 407 -15.27 19.36 4.45
N ILE A 408 -14.71 20.56 4.20
CA ILE A 408 -14.78 21.71 5.11
C ILE A 408 -16.23 22.18 5.27
N GLN A 409 -16.96 22.32 4.16
CA GLN A 409 -18.32 22.89 4.15
C GLN A 409 -19.41 21.91 4.59
N SER A 410 -19.18 20.60 4.43
CA SER A 410 -20.19 19.58 4.74
C SER A 410 -20.34 19.38 6.26
N PRO A 411 -21.57 19.34 6.80
CA PRO A 411 -21.79 18.85 8.16
C PRO A 411 -21.51 17.34 8.24
N PRO A 412 -21.19 16.81 9.43
CA PRO A 412 -20.96 17.53 10.70
C PRO A 412 -19.64 18.31 10.67
N HIS A 413 -19.43 19.25 11.60
CA HIS A 413 -18.15 19.97 11.72
C HIS A 413 -17.01 19.04 12.10
N ASN A 414 -17.29 18.03 12.93
CA ASN A 414 -16.34 16.96 13.25
C ASN A 414 -17.05 15.69 13.72
N ASN A 415 -16.26 14.65 13.99
CA ASN A 415 -16.76 13.35 14.44
C ASN A 415 -17.26 13.28 15.90
N LYS A 416 -17.35 14.42 16.60
CA LYS A 416 -17.96 14.52 17.94
C LYS A 416 -19.38 15.08 17.91
N ASP A 417 -19.80 15.65 16.78
CA ASP A 417 -21.12 16.24 16.65
C ASP A 417 -22.21 15.14 16.65
N PRO A 418 -23.42 15.41 17.16
CA PRO A 418 -24.51 14.44 17.16
C PRO A 418 -24.86 13.89 15.76
N GLN A 419 -24.76 14.73 14.73
CA GLN A 419 -25.06 14.36 13.34
C GLN A 419 -24.07 13.35 12.76
N PHE A 420 -22.84 13.29 13.29
CA PHE A 420 -21.87 12.27 12.91
C PHE A 420 -22.40 10.86 13.17
N TRP A 421 -23.04 10.65 14.32
CA TRP A 421 -23.46 9.33 14.76
C TRP A 421 -24.55 8.71 13.90
N GLU A 422 -25.42 9.52 13.29
CA GLU A 422 -26.41 9.03 12.33
C GLU A 422 -25.73 8.49 11.06
N ALA A 423 -24.80 9.28 10.48
CA ALA A 423 -24.02 8.84 9.32
C ALA A 423 -23.16 7.61 9.65
N TYR A 424 -22.52 7.59 10.81
CA TYR A 424 -21.69 6.47 11.25
C TYR A 424 -22.50 5.19 11.47
N GLN A 425 -23.66 5.26 12.12
CA GLN A 425 -24.56 4.10 12.26
C GLN A 425 -25.04 3.59 10.90
N LYS A 426 -25.31 4.50 9.95
CA LYS A 426 -25.68 4.12 8.59
C LYS A 426 -24.55 3.42 7.83
N ALA A 427 -23.33 3.95 7.94
CA ALA A 427 -22.12 3.35 7.37
C ALA A 427 -21.87 1.93 7.95
N LEU A 428 -22.03 1.78 9.27
CA LEU A 428 -21.95 0.46 9.91
C LEU A 428 -23.02 -0.49 9.38
N TYR A 429 -24.29 -0.06 9.28
CA TYR A 429 -25.35 -0.89 8.71
C TYR A 429 -25.01 -1.41 7.31
N PHE A 430 -24.41 -0.57 6.45
CA PHE A 430 -24.03 -0.98 5.10
C PHE A 430 -22.93 -2.05 5.05
N GLY A 431 -21.94 -2.01 5.95
CA GLY A 431 -20.90 -3.04 6.00
C GLY A 431 -21.26 -4.24 6.88
N GLU A 432 -22.17 -4.07 7.85
CA GLU A 432 -22.60 -5.11 8.79
C GLU A 432 -23.85 -5.83 8.28
N GLU A 433 -24.99 -5.68 8.96
CA GLU A 433 -26.25 -6.39 8.67
C GLU A 433 -26.65 -6.27 7.19
N GLY A 434 -26.53 -5.07 6.63
CA GLY A 434 -26.88 -4.72 5.25
C GLY A 434 -25.89 -5.22 4.19
N GLY A 435 -24.68 -5.63 4.57
CA GLY A 435 -23.62 -5.95 3.61
C GLY A 435 -22.78 -7.14 4.02
N LEU A 436 -21.48 -6.91 4.11
CA LEU A 436 -20.45 -7.94 4.23
C LEU A 436 -20.67 -8.84 5.45
N ALA A 437 -20.71 -8.29 6.67
CA ALA A 437 -20.76 -9.13 7.87
C ALA A 437 -22.08 -9.90 7.93
N GLY A 438 -23.19 -9.27 7.52
CA GLY A 438 -24.50 -9.89 7.43
C GLY A 438 -24.54 -11.01 6.37
N ALA A 439 -23.90 -10.85 5.22
CA ALA A 439 -23.80 -11.92 4.22
C ALA A 439 -22.99 -13.11 4.75
N ILE A 440 -21.88 -12.84 5.45
CA ILE A 440 -21.08 -13.89 6.10
C ILE A 440 -21.93 -14.66 7.12
N GLU A 441 -22.70 -13.96 7.95
CA GLU A 441 -23.55 -14.58 8.97
C GLU A 441 -24.70 -15.39 8.36
N ARG A 442 -25.49 -14.79 7.45
CA ARG A 442 -26.67 -15.42 6.83
C ARG A 442 -26.34 -16.72 6.11
N HIS A 443 -25.17 -16.78 5.45
CA HIS A 443 -24.79 -17.92 4.62
C HIS A 443 -23.71 -18.80 5.26
N GLN A 444 -23.32 -18.52 6.51
CA GLN A 444 -22.25 -19.21 7.24
C GLN A 444 -20.97 -19.31 6.40
N LEU A 445 -20.50 -18.15 5.92
CA LEU A 445 -19.33 -18.06 5.07
C LEU A 445 -18.06 -17.96 5.92
N ASP A 446 -16.95 -18.37 5.32
CA ASP A 446 -15.61 -18.07 5.82
C ASP A 446 -15.12 -16.72 5.30
N ALA A 447 -15.45 -16.40 4.04
CA ALA A 447 -15.18 -15.11 3.42
C ALA A 447 -16.17 -14.81 2.29
N VAL A 448 -16.24 -13.54 1.91
CA VAL A 448 -16.86 -13.10 0.66
C VAL A 448 -15.76 -12.90 -0.38
N ILE A 449 -16.03 -13.26 -1.63
CA ILE A 449 -15.17 -12.96 -2.78
C ILE A 449 -15.91 -12.03 -3.75
N LEU A 450 -15.19 -11.01 -4.20
CA LEU A 450 -15.71 -9.95 -5.06
C LEU A 450 -14.63 -9.53 -6.05
N PRO A 451 -15.05 -8.96 -7.19
CA PRO A 451 -14.20 -8.09 -7.98
C PRO A 451 -13.31 -7.18 -7.14
N ALA A 452 -11.99 -7.19 -7.40
CA ALA A 452 -11.03 -6.31 -6.75
C ALA A 452 -11.43 -4.83 -6.72
N ASN A 453 -12.12 -4.31 -7.74
CA ASN A 453 -12.52 -2.90 -7.77
C ASN A 453 -13.77 -2.57 -6.94
N PHE A 454 -14.49 -3.59 -6.45
CA PHE A 454 -15.80 -3.40 -5.82
C PHE A 454 -15.77 -3.66 -4.31
N ALA A 455 -14.87 -4.51 -3.85
CA ALA A 455 -14.81 -4.93 -2.46
C ALA A 455 -14.51 -3.82 -1.43
N PRO A 456 -13.63 -2.83 -1.69
CA PRO A 456 -13.31 -1.82 -0.68
C PRO A 456 -14.52 -1.07 -0.14
N HIS A 457 -15.47 -0.70 -1.01
CA HIS A 457 -16.68 0.05 -0.67
C HIS A 457 -17.41 -0.45 0.59
N TRP A 458 -17.63 -1.75 0.70
CA TRP A 458 -18.31 -2.35 1.87
C TRP A 458 -17.35 -2.68 3.03
N ALA A 459 -16.13 -3.11 2.71
CA ALA A 459 -15.18 -3.54 3.72
C ALA A 459 -14.56 -2.36 4.49
N ALA A 460 -14.29 -1.24 3.82
CA ALA A 460 -13.75 -0.01 4.40
C ALA A 460 -14.71 0.54 5.47
N SER A 461 -16.01 0.58 5.16
CA SER A 461 -17.08 1.12 6.03
C SER A 461 -17.13 0.52 7.44
N ILE A 462 -16.64 -0.71 7.62
CA ILE A 462 -16.58 -1.41 8.93
C ILE A 462 -15.16 -1.82 9.32
N GLY A 463 -14.16 -1.32 8.60
CA GLY A 463 -12.76 -1.63 8.81
C GLY A 463 -12.42 -3.11 8.68
N ALA A 464 -13.13 -3.88 7.85
CA ALA A 464 -12.91 -5.32 7.65
C ALA A 464 -11.68 -5.60 6.77
N PRO A 465 -10.97 -6.74 6.95
CA PRO A 465 -9.76 -7.02 6.20
C PRO A 465 -10.05 -7.45 4.75
N ILE A 466 -9.08 -7.16 3.86
CA ILE A 466 -9.10 -7.51 2.45
C ILE A 466 -7.71 -7.94 1.99
N ILE A 467 -7.59 -9.00 1.19
CA ILE A 467 -6.33 -9.40 0.53
C ILE A 467 -6.55 -9.43 -0.98
N THR A 468 -5.72 -8.78 -1.78
CA THR A 468 -5.77 -8.89 -3.25
C THR A 468 -4.64 -9.79 -3.74
N VAL A 469 -4.92 -10.67 -4.69
CA VAL A 469 -3.91 -11.53 -5.34
C VAL A 469 -3.92 -11.28 -6.86
N PRO A 470 -2.78 -11.37 -7.58
CA PRO A 470 -2.78 -11.22 -9.05
C PRO A 470 -3.38 -12.43 -9.77
N MET A 471 -4.16 -12.22 -10.84
CA MET A 471 -4.86 -13.33 -11.53
C MET A 471 -5.20 -13.14 -13.01
N GLY A 472 -4.97 -11.94 -13.60
CA GLY A 472 -5.16 -11.66 -15.03
C GLY A 472 -4.90 -10.22 -15.43
N ALA A 473 -5.22 -9.91 -16.69
CA ALA A 473 -5.00 -8.62 -17.31
C ALA A 473 -5.99 -8.41 -18.48
N TYR A 474 -6.08 -7.18 -18.99
CA TYR A 474 -6.86 -6.89 -20.19
C TYR A 474 -6.31 -7.70 -21.37
N PRO A 475 -7.16 -8.42 -22.12
CA PRO A 475 -6.73 -9.30 -23.20
C PRO A 475 -6.10 -8.52 -24.36
N ALA A 476 -5.31 -9.22 -25.17
CA ALA A 476 -4.73 -8.66 -26.38
C ALA A 476 -5.82 -8.12 -27.32
N GLY A 477 -5.60 -6.92 -27.87
CA GLY A 477 -6.55 -6.24 -28.74
C GLY A 477 -7.60 -5.40 -27.99
N THR A 478 -7.51 -5.30 -26.65
CA THR A 478 -8.34 -4.37 -25.87
C THR A 478 -8.08 -2.93 -26.33
N PRO A 479 -9.11 -2.19 -26.78
CA PRO A 479 -8.96 -0.78 -27.16
C PRO A 479 -8.49 0.07 -25.99
N MET A 480 -7.57 0.99 -26.28
CA MET A 480 -7.04 1.89 -25.27
C MET A 480 -8.10 2.92 -24.86
N ALA A 481 -8.31 3.09 -23.55
CA ALA A 481 -9.06 4.20 -22.97
C ALA A 481 -8.17 5.01 -22.02
N LYS A 482 -8.30 6.33 -22.09
CA LYS A 482 -7.54 7.28 -21.28
C LYS A 482 -8.47 8.14 -20.43
N ASP A 483 -7.98 8.54 -19.26
CA ASP A 483 -8.64 9.53 -18.43
C ASP A 483 -8.52 10.94 -19.03
N ALA A 484 -9.11 11.94 -18.35
CA ALA A 484 -9.08 13.34 -18.78
C ALA A 484 -7.67 13.96 -18.79
N TRP A 485 -6.70 13.34 -18.11
CA TRP A 485 -5.31 13.79 -18.00
C TRP A 485 -4.36 13.01 -18.91
N GLY A 486 -4.87 12.03 -19.67
CA GLY A 486 -4.13 11.25 -20.64
C GLY A 486 -3.50 9.97 -20.10
N LEU A 487 -3.75 9.61 -18.84
CA LEU A 487 -3.34 8.32 -18.27
C LEU A 487 -4.17 7.20 -18.87
N VAL A 488 -3.53 6.06 -19.15
CA VAL A 488 -4.19 4.88 -19.71
C VAL A 488 -4.78 4.05 -18.58
N GLU A 489 -6.10 3.98 -18.51
CA GLU A 489 -6.83 3.17 -17.52
C GLU A 489 -7.13 1.76 -18.06
N VAL A 490 -7.34 1.65 -19.37
CA VAL A 490 -7.70 0.40 -20.05
C VAL A 490 -6.83 0.25 -21.29
N ALA A 491 -6.08 -0.84 -21.39
CA ALA A 491 -5.35 -1.25 -22.57
C ALA A 491 -4.89 -2.70 -22.43
N SER A 492 -4.49 -3.34 -23.52
CA SER A 492 -3.90 -4.69 -23.48
C SER A 492 -2.71 -4.73 -22.51
N ASN A 493 -2.50 -5.86 -21.81
CA ASN A 493 -1.40 -6.08 -20.87
C ASN A 493 -1.42 -5.24 -19.59
N ILE A 494 -2.27 -4.20 -19.48
CA ILE A 494 -2.53 -3.57 -18.17
C ILE A 494 -3.16 -4.64 -17.28
N PRO A 495 -2.59 -4.92 -16.09
CA PRO A 495 -3.27 -5.62 -15.03
C PRO A 495 -4.50 -4.79 -14.76
N SER A 496 -5.59 -5.29 -15.27
CA SER A 496 -6.82 -4.58 -15.25
C SER A 496 -7.34 -4.62 -13.81
N ALA A 497 -8.30 -3.79 -13.41
CA ALA A 497 -9.72 -4.06 -13.64
C ALA A 497 -10.01 -5.33 -14.47
N CYS A 498 -9.31 -6.42 -14.17
CA CYS A 498 -9.84 -7.72 -14.25
C CYS A 498 -9.77 -8.21 -12.83
N PRO A 499 -10.90 -8.18 -12.14
CA PRO A 499 -10.96 -7.88 -10.76
C PRO A 499 -10.90 -9.21 -10.06
N HIS A 500 -10.12 -10.16 -10.54
CA HIS A 500 -10.36 -11.56 -10.28
C HIS A 500 -10.68 -11.79 -8.79
N PRO A 501 -11.60 -12.72 -8.48
CA PRO A 501 -12.16 -12.93 -7.14
C PRO A 501 -11.01 -13.22 -6.19
N HIS A 502 -11.19 -13.24 -4.89
CA HIS A 502 -10.08 -13.32 -3.92
C HIS A 502 -9.50 -11.94 -3.70
N ARG A 503 -10.44 -11.00 -3.53
CA ARG A 503 -10.56 -10.41 -2.21
C ARG A 503 -11.31 -11.34 -1.30
N GLU A 504 -10.61 -12.12 -0.50
CA GLU A 504 -11.25 -12.68 0.67
C GLU A 504 -11.51 -11.51 1.61
N ILE A 505 -12.79 -11.17 1.73
CA ILE A 505 -13.26 -10.24 2.71
C ILE A 505 -13.80 -11.05 3.87
N GLY A 506 -13.18 -10.90 5.02
CA GLY A 506 -13.56 -11.66 6.20
C GLY A 506 -14.14 -10.79 7.28
N LYS A 507 -14.54 -11.44 8.37
CA LYS A 507 -14.90 -10.74 9.62
C LYS A 507 -13.68 -9.96 10.12
N ARG A 508 -13.91 -8.93 10.94
CA ARG A 508 -12.84 -8.26 11.67
C ARG A 508 -11.94 -9.30 12.36
N PHE A 509 -10.63 -9.13 12.23
CA PHE A 509 -9.58 -10.01 12.76
C PHE A 509 -9.50 -11.43 12.16
N SER A 510 -9.97 -11.62 10.91
CA SER A 510 -9.88 -12.91 10.20
C SER A 510 -8.65 -13.08 9.30
N GLU A 511 -7.65 -12.18 9.36
CA GLU A 511 -6.55 -12.10 8.39
C GLU A 511 -5.78 -13.41 8.27
N LYS A 512 -5.61 -14.16 9.36
CA LYS A 512 -4.94 -15.47 9.31
C LYS A 512 -5.63 -16.42 8.33
N GLN A 513 -6.95 -16.48 8.35
CA GLN A 513 -7.71 -17.35 7.47
C GLN A 513 -7.62 -16.85 6.02
N LEU A 514 -7.78 -15.54 5.81
CA LEU A 514 -7.69 -14.91 4.49
C LEU A 514 -6.30 -15.11 3.87
N VAL A 515 -5.22 -14.94 4.64
CA VAL A 515 -3.83 -15.17 4.18
C VAL A 515 -3.67 -16.61 3.71
N GLY A 516 -4.27 -17.58 4.40
CA GLY A 516 -4.25 -18.98 3.98
C GLY A 516 -4.96 -19.19 2.64
N MET A 517 -6.19 -18.70 2.51
CA MET A 517 -6.98 -18.81 1.27
C MET A 517 -6.26 -18.15 0.09
N ALA A 518 -5.78 -16.92 0.27
CA ALA A 518 -5.08 -16.14 -0.73
C ALA A 518 -3.79 -16.84 -1.18
N TYR A 519 -3.02 -17.39 -0.23
CA TYR A 519 -1.81 -18.14 -0.55
C TYR A 519 -2.12 -19.42 -1.33
N ALA A 520 -3.11 -20.19 -0.91
CA ALA A 520 -3.50 -21.40 -1.62
C ALA A 520 -4.00 -21.11 -3.04
N PHE A 521 -4.67 -19.98 -3.25
CA PHE A 521 -5.04 -19.51 -4.59
C PHE A 521 -3.81 -19.10 -5.41
N GLU A 522 -2.96 -18.22 -4.87
CA GLU A 522 -1.72 -17.76 -5.51
C GLU A 522 -0.87 -18.93 -6.00
N GLN A 523 -0.67 -19.95 -5.16
CA GLN A 523 0.17 -21.10 -5.51
C GLN A 523 -0.40 -21.96 -6.65
N ARG A 524 -1.71 -21.88 -6.90
CA ARG A 524 -2.38 -22.61 -7.99
C ARG A 524 -2.35 -21.85 -9.30
N THR A 525 -2.38 -20.52 -9.26
CA THR A 525 -2.48 -19.69 -10.45
C THR A 525 -1.14 -19.16 -10.92
N LYS A 526 -0.25 -18.82 -9.97
CA LYS A 526 1.04 -18.15 -10.17
C LYS A 526 0.96 -17.08 -11.25
N PHE A 527 -0.11 -16.28 -11.18
CA PHE A 527 -0.47 -15.46 -12.31
C PHE A 527 0.53 -14.32 -12.52
N ARG A 528 1.10 -13.78 -11.43
CA ARG A 528 2.10 -12.71 -11.49
C ARG A 528 3.17 -13.00 -12.56
N ASP A 529 3.70 -14.23 -12.56
CA ASP A 529 4.76 -14.71 -13.46
C ASP A 529 4.38 -14.68 -14.96
N LYS A 530 3.09 -14.54 -15.28
CA LYS A 530 2.56 -14.53 -16.65
C LYS A 530 2.56 -13.13 -17.26
N LEU A 531 2.63 -12.08 -16.44
CA LEU A 531 2.57 -10.70 -16.89
C LEU A 531 3.94 -10.04 -16.79
N LYS A 532 4.36 -9.37 -17.86
CA LYS A 532 5.63 -8.65 -17.90
C LYS A 532 5.39 -7.14 -17.97
N PRO A 533 6.07 -6.36 -17.12
CA PRO A 533 6.06 -4.92 -17.27
C PRO A 533 6.77 -4.51 -18.57
N TYR A 534 6.40 -3.37 -19.14
CA TYR A 534 7.04 -2.83 -20.34
C TYR A 534 8.39 -2.15 -20.02
N VAL A 535 8.60 -1.77 -18.75
CA VAL A 535 9.86 -1.29 -18.19
C VAL A 535 10.38 -2.31 -17.19
N THR A 536 11.68 -2.63 -17.25
CA THR A 536 12.32 -3.52 -16.28
C THR A 536 13.67 -2.96 -15.85
N PRO A 537 13.91 -2.71 -14.55
CA PRO A 537 15.24 -2.36 -14.06
C PRO A 537 16.20 -3.53 -14.24
N LYS A 538 17.38 -3.26 -14.78
CA LYS A 538 18.39 -4.24 -15.19
C LYS A 538 19.36 -4.58 -14.06
N ALA A 539 19.64 -3.64 -13.14
CA ALA A 539 20.57 -3.87 -12.05
C ALA A 539 20.22 -5.14 -11.25
N SER A 540 21.25 -5.95 -11.02
CA SER A 540 21.20 -7.21 -10.27
C SER A 540 22.34 -7.27 -9.25
N ILE A 541 22.32 -8.26 -8.36
CA ILE A 541 23.43 -8.53 -7.44
C ILE A 541 24.28 -9.65 -8.05
N GLU A 542 25.47 -9.29 -8.54
CA GLU A 542 26.50 -10.27 -8.82
C GLU A 542 27.43 -10.42 -7.61
N VAL A 543 27.59 -11.66 -7.18
CA VAL A 543 28.43 -12.04 -6.04
C VAL A 543 29.75 -12.57 -6.59
N THR A 544 30.80 -11.76 -6.55
CA THR A 544 32.15 -12.25 -6.86
C THR A 544 32.91 -12.53 -5.56
N LYS A 545 33.38 -13.78 -5.41
CA LYS A 545 34.26 -14.17 -4.30
C LYS A 545 35.73 -13.98 -4.71
N ARG A 546 36.43 -13.04 -4.08
CA ARG A 546 37.90 -12.95 -4.11
C ARG A 546 38.46 -13.21 -2.70
N GLY A 547 38.91 -14.44 -2.45
CA GLY A 547 39.40 -14.82 -1.11
C GLY A 547 38.27 -14.85 -0.06
N ASN A 548 38.47 -14.15 1.07
CA ASN A 548 37.45 -14.01 2.13
C ASN A 548 36.55 -12.77 1.96
N GLU A 549 36.78 -11.95 0.92
CA GLU A 549 35.99 -10.76 0.63
C GLU A 549 34.89 -11.05 -0.39
N VAL A 550 33.68 -10.54 -0.11
CA VAL A 550 32.53 -10.56 -1.02
C VAL A 550 32.47 -9.19 -1.70
N GLU A 551 32.82 -9.13 -2.98
CA GLU A 551 32.57 -7.96 -3.81
C GLU A 551 31.17 -8.09 -4.43
N VAL A 552 30.29 -7.15 -4.09
CA VAL A 552 29.03 -6.97 -4.80
C VAL A 552 29.32 -6.08 -5.98
N GLN A 553 29.36 -6.68 -7.17
CA GLN A 553 29.36 -5.93 -8.42
C GLN A 553 27.90 -5.72 -8.81
N VAL A 554 27.57 -4.47 -9.13
CA VAL A 554 26.30 -4.16 -9.78
C VAL A 554 26.65 -3.91 -11.23
N GLU A 555 26.24 -4.83 -12.10
CA GLU A 555 26.37 -4.60 -13.54
C GLU A 555 25.28 -3.62 -13.98
N GLU A 556 25.71 -2.47 -14.50
CA GLU A 556 24.94 -1.72 -15.49
C GLU A 556 25.17 -2.49 -16.80
N SER A 557 24.15 -3.14 -17.35
CA SER A 557 24.32 -3.78 -18.66
C SER A 557 24.49 -2.69 -19.73
N ASP A 558 25.52 -2.82 -20.56
CA ASP A 558 25.82 -1.97 -21.74
C ASP A 558 24.59 -1.59 -22.60
#